data_AF-A0A420XKD5-F1
#
_entry.id   AF-A0A420XKD5-F1
#
_cell.length_a   1.000
_cell.length_b   1.000
_cell.length_c   1.000
_cell.angle_alpha   90.00
_cell.angle_beta   90.00
_cell.angle_gamma   90.00
#
_symmetry.space_group_name_H-M   'P 1'
#
loop_
_entity.id
_entity.type
_entity.pdbx_description
1 polymer ?
#
loop_
_entity_poly.entity_id
_entity_poly.type
_entity_poly.pdbx_seq_one_letter_code
_entity_poly.pdbx_strand_id
1 'polypeptide(L)'
;MTALPPALAALGDDLERAVAAQVAGTVRTRRTRRLRSRHAVAALVAGGVVSLAGTAAAVVALGPDEVATGMPAGSMAFAGVTPACTDEGRSTFRCTVAGGVRSTEVSDWTGTIEPFTDARSTIAGGCVSQDAKGVLWLCYGGQKAVDMQLIGPDYLGQHSSGPSVG
;
A
#
# COMPACT_ATOMS: atom_id res chain seq x y z
N MET A 1 -2.83 -30.82 -15.16
CA MET A 1 -2.26 -29.74 -15.99
C MET A 1 -3.41 -29.09 -16.75
N THR A 2 -4.05 -28.09 -16.16
CA THR A 2 -5.18 -27.38 -16.77
C THR A 2 -4.64 -26.33 -17.73
N ALA A 3 -4.82 -26.55 -19.03
CA ALA A 3 -4.47 -25.58 -20.06
C ALA A 3 -5.27 -24.28 -19.84
N LEU A 4 -4.59 -23.13 -19.87
CA LEU A 4 -5.26 -21.84 -19.79
C LEU A 4 -6.26 -21.69 -20.95
N PRO A 5 -7.45 -21.12 -20.71
CA PRO A 5 -8.41 -20.80 -21.76
C PRO A 5 -7.75 -19.98 -22.89
N PRO A 6 -8.00 -20.31 -24.17
CA PRO A 6 -7.33 -19.68 -25.31
C PRO A 6 -7.54 -18.16 -25.39
N ALA A 7 -8.64 -17.65 -24.83
CA ALA A 7 -8.91 -16.22 -24.73
C ALA A 7 -7.94 -15.48 -23.79
N LEU A 8 -7.49 -16.12 -22.71
CA LEU A 8 -6.54 -15.52 -21.76
C LEU A 8 -5.11 -15.54 -22.29
N ALA A 9 -4.75 -16.57 -23.04
CA ALA A 9 -3.45 -16.62 -23.74
C ALA A 9 -3.36 -15.50 -24.79
N ALA A 10 -4.43 -15.29 -25.57
CA ALA A 10 -4.48 -14.21 -26.55
C ALA A 10 -4.39 -12.81 -25.92
N LEU A 11 -5.03 -12.60 -24.76
CA LEU A 11 -4.92 -11.34 -24.02
C LEU A 11 -3.51 -11.10 -23.49
N GLY A 12 -2.81 -12.15 -23.03
CA GLY A 12 -1.41 -12.08 -22.64
C GLY A 12 -0.51 -11.67 -23.81
N ASP A 13 -0.65 -12.34 -24.94
CA ASP A 13 0.14 -12.06 -26.15
C ASP A 13 -0.11 -10.64 -26.69
N ASP A 14 -1.34 -10.14 -26.62
CA ASP A 14 -1.69 -8.77 -27.02
C ASP A 14 -1.11 -7.72 -26.07
N LEU A 15 -1.08 -8.01 -24.76
CA LEU A 15 -0.46 -7.15 -23.76
C LEU A 15 1.07 -7.09 -23.96
N GLU A 16 1.71 -8.23 -24.16
CA GLU A 16 3.14 -8.33 -24.41
C GLU A 16 3.55 -7.58 -25.68
N ARG A 17 2.75 -7.70 -26.75
CA ARG A 17 3.00 -6.99 -28.01
C ARG A 17 2.84 -5.47 -27.87
N ALA A 18 1.83 -5.01 -27.12
CA ALA A 18 1.62 -3.59 -26.86
C ALA A 18 2.77 -2.99 -26.04
N VAL A 19 3.23 -3.70 -24.99
CA VAL A 19 4.38 -3.29 -24.16
C VAL A 19 5.66 -3.27 -24.98
N ALA A 20 5.93 -4.30 -25.80
CA ALA A 20 7.12 -4.37 -26.64
C ALA A 20 7.18 -3.21 -27.66
N ALA A 21 6.05 -2.84 -28.27
CA ALA A 21 5.96 -1.70 -29.18
C ALA A 21 6.25 -0.36 -28.47
N GLN A 22 5.76 -0.18 -27.25
CA GLN A 22 6.00 1.01 -26.44
C GLN A 22 7.48 1.13 -26.01
N VAL A 23 8.11 0.01 -25.65
CA VAL A 23 9.54 -0.05 -25.33
C VAL A 23 10.41 0.21 -26.57
N ALA A 24 10.07 -0.35 -27.73
CA ALA A 24 10.83 -0.10 -28.97
C ALA A 24 10.72 1.36 -29.44
N GLY A 25 9.54 1.98 -29.31
CA GLY A 25 9.31 3.39 -29.62
C GLY A 25 10.10 4.36 -28.72
N THR A 26 10.22 4.04 -27.43
CA THR A 26 10.98 4.84 -26.45
C THR A 26 12.49 4.76 -26.65
N VAL A 27 13.03 3.63 -27.14
CA VAL A 27 14.45 3.48 -27.46
C VAL A 27 14.82 4.21 -28.77
N ARG A 28 13.97 4.12 -29.80
CA ARG A 28 14.22 4.74 -31.12
C ARG A 28 14.19 6.27 -31.05
N THR A 29 13.33 6.84 -30.20
CA THR A 29 13.23 8.30 -29.97
C THR A 29 14.38 8.86 -29.13
N ARG A 30 14.95 8.08 -28.19
CA ARG A 30 16.15 8.47 -27.43
C ARG A 30 17.41 8.57 -28.29
N ARG A 31 17.56 7.70 -29.30
CA ARG A 31 18.79 7.63 -30.12
C ARG A 31 18.89 8.77 -31.14
N THR A 32 17.76 9.21 -31.71
CA THR A 32 17.72 10.31 -32.69
C THR A 32 17.87 11.69 -32.04
N ARG A 33 17.49 11.85 -30.77
CA ARG A 33 17.62 13.11 -30.02
C ARG A 33 19.05 13.45 -29.60
N ARG A 34 19.93 12.46 -29.37
CA ARG A 34 21.32 12.71 -28.94
C ARG A 34 22.26 13.19 -30.05
N LEU A 35 21.86 13.09 -31.33
CA LEU A 35 22.70 13.46 -32.48
C LEU A 35 22.38 14.85 -33.08
N ARG A 36 21.39 15.59 -32.56
CA ARG A 36 20.92 16.85 -33.17
C ARG A 36 21.11 18.11 -32.31
N SER A 37 21.73 18.02 -31.13
CA SER A 37 21.77 19.14 -30.16
C SER A 37 22.99 20.06 -30.29
N ARG A 38 23.35 20.49 -31.51
CA ARG A 38 24.35 21.59 -31.66
C ARG A 38 23.86 22.84 -32.38
N HIS A 39 22.77 22.80 -33.14
CA HIS A 39 22.30 24.00 -33.84
C HIS A 39 20.78 24.03 -33.91
N ALA A 40 20.13 24.82 -33.06
CA ALA A 40 18.86 25.49 -33.33
C ALA A 40 18.50 26.40 -32.15
N VAL A 41 19.03 27.63 -32.19
CA VAL A 41 18.37 28.78 -31.59
C VAL A 41 17.24 29.16 -32.54
N ALA A 42 15.99 28.98 -32.16
CA ALA A 42 14.83 29.70 -32.69
C ALA A 42 13.58 29.40 -31.87
N ALA A 43 12.81 30.46 -31.65
CA ALA A 43 11.57 30.54 -30.87
C ALA A 43 10.48 29.53 -31.27
N LEU A 44 9.62 29.17 -30.32
CA LEU A 44 8.19 29.52 -30.32
C LEU A 44 7.45 28.87 -29.14
N VAL A 45 6.49 29.63 -28.65
CA VAL A 45 5.59 29.40 -27.53
C VAL A 45 4.63 28.25 -27.83
N ALA A 46 4.48 27.31 -26.89
CA ALA A 46 3.22 26.68 -26.44
C ALA A 46 3.43 25.22 -26.00
N GLY A 47 3.08 24.95 -24.73
CA GLY A 47 2.43 23.71 -24.33
C GLY A 47 3.31 22.49 -24.05
N GLY A 48 3.26 22.01 -22.80
CA GLY A 48 3.56 20.61 -22.50
C GLY A 48 4.67 20.38 -21.48
N VAL A 49 4.55 20.97 -20.28
CA VAL A 49 5.21 20.40 -19.11
C VAL A 49 4.41 19.14 -18.72
N VAL A 50 4.78 17.99 -19.25
CA VAL A 50 4.36 16.71 -18.64
C VAL A 50 5.44 16.33 -17.67
N SER A 51 5.30 16.85 -16.45
CA SER A 51 5.94 16.38 -15.25
C SER A 51 5.74 14.86 -15.17
N LEU A 52 6.83 14.09 -15.10
CA LEU A 52 6.77 12.72 -14.59
C LEU A 52 6.47 12.84 -13.09
N ALA A 53 5.20 13.06 -12.76
CA ALA A 53 4.69 12.80 -11.43
C ALA A 53 4.70 11.28 -11.28
N GLY A 54 5.75 10.74 -10.66
CA GLY A 54 5.57 9.52 -9.90
C GLY A 54 4.42 9.80 -8.94
N THR A 55 3.39 8.96 -8.96
CA THR A 55 2.28 9.08 -8.03
C THR A 55 2.85 8.88 -6.64
N ALA A 56 3.24 9.97 -5.98
CA ALA A 56 3.32 9.99 -4.53
C ALA A 56 1.93 9.55 -4.09
N ALA A 57 1.84 8.37 -3.46
CA ALA A 57 0.63 7.95 -2.79
C ALA A 57 0.23 9.14 -1.92
N ALA A 58 -0.93 9.74 -2.22
CA ALA A 58 -1.44 10.83 -1.42
C ALA A 58 -1.57 10.25 -0.01
N VAL A 59 -0.71 10.71 0.90
CA VAL A 59 -0.85 10.39 2.32
C VAL A 59 -2.15 11.03 2.75
N VAL A 60 -3.21 10.22 2.78
CA VAL A 60 -4.41 10.60 3.52
C VAL A 60 -3.92 10.82 4.94
N ALA A 61 -4.16 12.02 5.47
CA ALA A 61 -3.83 12.32 6.86
C ALA A 61 -4.73 11.46 7.75
N LEU A 62 -4.21 10.31 8.18
CA LEU A 62 -4.93 9.37 9.03
C LEU A 62 -5.18 10.01 10.39
N GLY A 63 -6.45 10.03 10.81
CA GLY A 63 -6.83 10.40 12.17
C GLY A 63 -6.80 9.19 13.11
N PRO A 64 -6.73 9.40 14.44
CA PRO A 64 -6.78 8.31 15.41
C PRO A 64 -8.06 7.47 15.30
N ASP A 65 -9.21 8.08 15.04
CA ASP A 65 -10.48 7.35 14.88
C ASP A 65 -10.49 6.49 13.61
N GLU A 66 -9.83 6.94 12.55
CA GLU A 66 -9.69 6.20 11.31
C GLU A 66 -8.80 4.97 11.53
N VAL A 67 -7.68 5.13 12.24
CA VAL A 67 -6.81 4.01 12.63
C VAL A 67 -7.57 3.03 13.52
N ALA A 68 -8.30 3.52 14.53
CA ALA A 68 -9.10 2.67 15.42
C ALA A 68 -10.16 1.86 14.66
N THR A 69 -10.82 2.47 13.69
CA THR A 69 -11.84 1.82 12.85
C THR A 69 -11.22 0.81 11.89
N GLY A 70 -10.04 1.11 11.36
CA GLY A 70 -9.29 0.25 10.46
C GLY A 70 -8.60 -0.93 11.14
N MET A 71 -8.57 -0.95 12.48
CA MET A 71 -7.80 -1.90 13.25
C MET A 71 -8.59 -3.17 13.61
N PRO A 72 -8.04 -4.33 13.26
CA PRO A 72 -7.14 -4.61 12.14
C PRO A 72 -7.96 -4.77 10.85
N ALA A 73 -7.25 -4.99 9.75
CA ALA A 73 -7.80 -5.25 8.43
C ALA A 73 -8.63 -6.56 8.32
N GLY A 74 -9.64 -6.75 9.18
CA GLY A 74 -10.53 -7.91 9.19
C GLY A 74 -10.05 -9.13 9.99
N SER A 75 -9.08 -8.99 10.91
CA SER A 75 -8.67 -10.13 11.75
C SER A 75 -9.78 -10.52 12.74
N MET A 76 -10.10 -11.82 12.78
CA MET A 76 -11.07 -12.38 13.72
C MET A 76 -10.64 -12.24 15.19
N ALA A 77 -9.35 -12.05 15.46
CA ALA A 77 -8.85 -11.88 16.83
C ALA A 77 -9.39 -10.61 17.53
N PHE A 78 -9.85 -9.66 16.72
CA PHE A 78 -10.42 -8.39 17.16
C PHE A 78 -11.96 -8.36 17.01
N ALA A 79 -12.59 -9.52 16.80
CA ALA A 79 -14.03 -9.63 16.74
C ALA A 79 -14.69 -9.20 18.07
N GLY A 80 -15.55 -8.19 18.00
CA GLY A 80 -16.32 -7.68 19.13
C GLY A 80 -15.54 -6.78 20.08
N VAL A 81 -14.37 -6.28 19.68
CA VAL A 81 -13.66 -5.22 20.41
C VAL A 81 -13.61 -3.94 19.58
N THR A 82 -13.53 -2.80 20.26
CA THR A 82 -13.40 -1.48 19.61
C THR A 82 -12.12 -0.84 20.14
N PRO A 83 -11.07 -0.72 19.31
CA PRO A 83 -9.85 -0.05 19.71
C PRO A 83 -10.12 1.44 19.98
N ALA A 84 -9.36 2.02 20.89
CA ALA A 84 -9.26 3.46 21.08
C ALA A 84 -7.82 3.90 20.82
N CYS A 85 -7.64 4.86 19.92
CA CYS A 85 -6.32 5.32 19.50
C CYS A 85 -6.07 6.79 19.86
N THR A 86 -4.81 7.12 20.11
CA THR A 86 -4.32 8.50 20.28
C THR A 86 -3.19 8.76 19.29
N ASP A 87 -3.19 9.93 18.67
CA ASP A 87 -2.10 10.37 17.79
C ASP A 87 -0.88 10.78 18.63
N GLU A 88 0.27 10.17 18.33
CA GLU A 88 1.58 10.51 18.92
C GLU A 88 2.43 11.36 17.96
N GLY A 89 1.85 11.75 16.83
CA GLY A 89 2.47 12.52 15.76
C GLY A 89 3.29 11.66 14.80
N ARG A 90 3.68 12.27 13.67
CA ARG A 90 4.54 11.64 12.64
C ARG A 90 3.99 10.29 12.16
N SER A 91 2.66 10.22 11.98
CA SER A 91 1.96 9.00 11.56
C SER A 91 2.14 7.84 12.53
N THR A 92 2.26 8.13 13.84
CA THR A 92 2.37 7.14 14.91
C THR A 92 1.15 7.25 15.80
N PHE A 93 0.54 6.11 16.11
CA PHE A 93 -0.68 6.05 16.91
C PHE A 93 -0.52 5.00 18.00
N ARG A 94 -0.89 5.35 19.22
CA ARG A 94 -0.99 4.40 20.32
C ARG A 94 -2.43 3.96 20.44
N CYS A 95 -2.68 2.66 20.28
CA CYS A 95 -4.02 2.09 20.29
C CYS A 95 -4.17 1.12 21.46
N THR A 96 -5.36 1.11 22.04
CA THR A 96 -5.71 0.25 23.18
C THR A 96 -6.97 -0.54 22.88
N VAL A 97 -6.95 -1.83 23.20
CA VAL A 97 -8.08 -2.76 23.06
C VAL A 97 -8.51 -3.19 24.45
N ALA A 98 -9.67 -2.70 24.89
CA ALA A 98 -10.17 -3.01 26.22
C ALA A 98 -10.40 -4.53 26.38
N GLY A 99 -9.77 -5.13 27.39
CA GLY A 99 -9.84 -6.58 27.62
C GLY A 99 -8.89 -7.42 26.76
N GLY A 100 -8.14 -6.80 25.84
CA GLY A 100 -7.22 -7.48 24.93
C GLY A 100 -7.92 -8.15 23.75
N VAL A 101 -7.12 -8.82 22.92
CA VAL A 101 -7.59 -9.58 21.76
C VAL A 101 -7.68 -11.07 22.09
N ARG A 102 -8.60 -11.78 21.42
CA ARG A 102 -8.89 -13.18 21.72
C ARG A 102 -8.48 -14.05 20.55
N SER A 103 -7.70 -15.09 20.81
CA SER A 103 -7.41 -16.14 19.83
C SER A 103 -7.28 -17.48 20.55
N THR A 104 -7.67 -18.55 19.85
CA THR A 104 -7.40 -19.94 20.26
C THR A 104 -6.03 -20.43 19.80
N GLU A 105 -5.37 -19.70 18.92
CA GLU A 105 -4.10 -20.07 18.28
C GLU A 105 -2.92 -19.28 18.86
N VAL A 106 -3.17 -18.02 19.23
CA VAL A 106 -2.15 -17.10 19.75
C VAL A 106 -2.43 -16.82 21.22
N SER A 107 -1.50 -17.23 22.09
CA SER A 107 -1.56 -17.02 23.54
C SER A 107 -0.71 -15.85 24.05
N ASP A 108 0.27 -15.41 23.24
CA ASP A 108 1.12 -14.25 23.49
C ASP A 108 1.16 -13.41 22.21
N TRP A 109 0.59 -12.22 22.29
CA TRP A 109 0.53 -11.29 21.17
C TRP A 109 1.75 -10.40 21.05
N THR A 110 2.70 -10.43 21.99
CA THR A 110 3.84 -9.51 22.02
C THR A 110 4.61 -9.55 20.71
N GLY A 111 4.75 -8.40 20.06
CA GLY A 111 5.46 -8.29 18.79
C GLY A 111 4.68 -8.79 17.56
N THR A 112 3.46 -9.31 17.73
CA THR A 112 2.59 -9.65 16.60
C THR A 112 2.25 -8.41 15.80
N ILE A 113 2.36 -8.54 14.49
CA ILE A 113 2.16 -7.45 13.53
C ILE A 113 0.86 -7.70 12.78
N GLU A 114 0.01 -6.69 12.73
CA GLU A 114 -1.27 -6.71 12.03
C GLU A 114 -1.42 -5.46 11.17
N PRO A 115 -1.75 -5.58 9.88
CA PRO A 115 -2.06 -4.42 9.06
C PRO A 115 -3.40 -3.79 9.47
N PHE A 116 -3.57 -2.51 9.17
CA PHE A 116 -4.86 -1.83 9.27
C PHE A 116 -5.21 -1.16 7.94
N THR A 117 -6.50 -0.96 7.72
CA THR A 117 -7.01 -0.33 6.49
C THR A 117 -7.54 1.07 6.73
N ASP A 118 -7.60 1.88 5.68
CA ASP A 118 -8.38 3.12 5.66
C ASP A 118 -9.88 2.84 5.45
N ALA A 119 -10.67 3.91 5.37
CA ALA A 119 -12.11 3.84 5.09
C ALA A 119 -12.49 3.20 3.73
N ARG A 120 -11.53 3.00 2.83
CA ARG A 120 -11.71 2.34 1.52
C ARG A 120 -11.24 0.89 1.54
N SER A 121 -11.02 0.32 2.73
CA SER A 121 -10.47 -1.02 2.93
C SER A 121 -9.13 -1.21 2.22
N THR A 122 -8.35 -0.15 2.13
CA THR A 122 -7.02 -0.16 1.54
C THR A 122 -5.99 -0.17 2.67
N ILE A 123 -4.96 -1.01 2.58
CA ILE A 123 -3.91 -1.12 3.59
C ILE A 123 -3.25 0.25 3.77
N ALA A 124 -3.44 0.82 4.95
CA ALA A 124 -3.03 2.17 5.28
C ALA A 124 -1.83 2.21 6.23
N GLY A 125 -1.46 1.07 6.82
CA GLY A 125 -0.32 0.95 7.70
C GLY A 125 -0.26 -0.40 8.42
N GLY A 126 0.52 -0.43 9.50
CA GLY A 126 0.71 -1.62 10.33
C GLY A 126 0.78 -1.28 11.81
N CYS A 127 0.35 -2.24 12.62
CA CYS A 127 0.36 -2.17 14.08
C CYS A 127 1.17 -3.32 14.65
N VAL A 128 1.90 -3.07 15.73
CA VAL A 128 2.62 -4.10 16.48
C VAL A 128 2.18 -4.10 17.93
N SER A 129 1.81 -5.27 18.44
CA SER A 129 1.40 -5.42 19.83
C SER A 129 2.59 -5.26 20.78
N GLN A 130 2.34 -4.60 21.90
CA GLN A 130 3.35 -4.31 22.93
C GLN A 130 3.25 -5.24 24.15
N ASP A 131 2.20 -6.07 24.23
CA ASP A 131 1.97 -6.95 25.38
C ASP A 131 1.29 -8.26 24.99
N ALA A 132 1.44 -9.26 25.86
CA ALA A 132 0.98 -10.61 25.58
C ALA A 132 -0.54 -10.75 25.40
N LYS A 133 -1.33 -9.82 25.95
CA LYS A 133 -2.80 -9.84 25.82
C LYS A 133 -3.28 -9.09 24.58
N GLY A 134 -2.37 -8.41 23.88
CA GLY A 134 -2.68 -7.47 22.83
C GLY A 134 -3.64 -6.37 23.29
N VAL A 135 -3.41 -5.84 24.48
CA VAL A 135 -4.12 -4.66 24.97
C VAL A 135 -3.55 -3.40 24.33
N LEU A 136 -2.24 -3.28 24.24
CA LEU A 136 -1.53 -2.13 23.71
C LEU A 136 -0.93 -2.43 22.35
N TRP A 137 -1.18 -1.54 21.40
CA TRP A 137 -0.68 -1.62 20.03
C TRP A 137 -0.04 -0.29 19.63
N LEU A 138 1.11 -0.36 18.99
CA LEU A 138 1.77 0.78 18.38
C LEU A 138 1.61 0.69 16.87
N CYS A 139 0.94 1.67 16.29
CA CYS A 139 0.56 1.69 14.89
C CYS A 139 1.30 2.79 14.16
N TYR A 140 1.66 2.51 12.91
CA TYR A 140 2.31 3.44 12.02
C TYR A 140 1.53 3.52 10.71
N GLY A 141 1.27 4.73 10.25
CA GLY A 141 0.58 5.00 8.98
C GLY A 141 1.55 5.18 7.81
N GLY A 142 1.12 4.75 6.63
CA GLY A 142 1.79 4.99 5.36
C GLY A 142 3.22 4.45 5.31
N GLN A 143 4.11 5.25 4.71
CA GLN A 143 5.53 4.89 4.55
C GLN A 143 6.22 4.59 5.88
N LYS A 144 5.79 5.21 6.99
CA LYS A 144 6.36 4.93 8.31
C LYS A 144 6.20 3.47 8.71
N ALA A 145 5.09 2.82 8.33
CA ALA A 145 4.87 1.39 8.57
C ALA A 145 5.86 0.50 7.82
N VAL A 146 6.18 0.88 6.57
CA VAL A 146 7.17 0.20 5.73
C VAL A 146 8.57 0.39 6.30
N ASP A 147 8.91 1.61 6.71
CA ASP A 147 10.21 1.94 7.30
C ASP A 147 10.44 1.19 8.62
N MET A 148 9.38 1.00 9.41
CA MET A 148 9.39 0.19 10.64
C MET A 148 9.29 -1.33 10.36
N GLN A 149 9.26 -1.73 9.09
CA GLN A 149 9.18 -3.12 8.63
C GLN A 149 7.95 -3.89 9.14
N LEU A 150 6.85 -3.16 9.41
CA LEU A 150 5.58 -3.79 9.80
C LEU A 150 4.80 -4.31 8.59
N ILE A 151 4.99 -3.66 7.43
CA ILE A 151 4.40 -4.09 6.16
C ILE A 151 5.44 -3.94 5.04
N GLY A 152 5.28 -4.73 3.98
CA GLY A 152 6.11 -4.60 2.78
C GLY A 152 5.75 -3.34 1.97
N PRO A 153 6.71 -2.78 1.20
CA PRO A 153 6.48 -1.59 0.38
C PRO A 153 5.36 -1.80 -0.65
N ASP A 154 5.29 -3.00 -1.24
CA ASP A 154 4.26 -3.34 -2.23
C ASP A 154 2.89 -3.59 -1.60
N TYR A 155 2.81 -3.77 -0.27
CA TYR A 155 1.56 -4.07 0.44
C TYR A 155 0.79 -2.81 0.83
N LEU A 156 1.50 -1.70 1.06
CA LEU A 156 0.88 -0.40 1.32
C LEU A 156 0.04 0.04 0.12
N GLY A 157 -1.21 0.42 0.35
CA GLY A 157 -2.13 0.84 -0.71
C GLY A 157 -2.83 -0.32 -1.44
N GLN A 158 -2.58 -1.59 -1.06
CA GLN A 158 -3.35 -2.70 -1.59
C GLN A 158 -4.75 -2.75 -0.98
N HIS A 159 -5.71 -3.28 -1.73
CA HIS A 159 -7.04 -3.53 -1.18
C HIS A 159 -7.01 -4.77 -0.29
N SER A 160 -7.52 -4.64 0.93
CA SER A 160 -7.79 -5.79 1.79
C SER A 160 -9.16 -6.33 1.43
N SER A 161 -9.22 -7.42 0.67
CA SER A 161 -10.38 -8.30 0.75
C SER A 161 -10.50 -8.71 2.22
N GLY A 162 -11.62 -8.43 2.88
CA GLY A 162 -11.83 -8.61 4.32
C GLY A 162 -11.54 -10.02 4.85
N PRO A 163 -11.95 -10.37 6.10
CA PRO A 163 -11.54 -11.63 6.73
C PRO A 163 -11.66 -12.80 5.75
N SER A 164 -10.54 -13.47 5.47
CA SER A 164 -10.58 -14.70 4.68
C SER A 164 -11.35 -15.73 5.50
N VAL A 165 -12.60 -15.98 5.13
CA VAL A 165 -13.37 -17.11 5.64
C VAL A 165 -12.83 -18.35 4.92
N GLY A 166 -11.96 -19.07 5.61
CA GLY A 166 -11.60 -20.45 5.27
C GLY A 166 -12.64 -21.43 5.80
#